data_AF-A0A1V5K7L1-F1
#
_entry.id   AF-A0A1V5K7L1-F1
#
_cell.length_a   1.000
_cell.length_b   1.000
_cell.length_c   1.000
_cell.angle_alpha   90.00
_cell.angle_beta   90.00
_cell.angle_gamma   90.00
#
_symmetry.space_group_name_H-M   'P 1'
#
loop_
_entity.id
_entity.type
_entity.pdbx_description
1 polymer ?
#
loop_
_entity_poly.entity_id
_entity_poly.type
_entity_poly.pdbx_seq_one_letter_code
_entity_poly.pdbx_strand_id
1 'polypeptide(L)'
;MEIVRGESIYFLFDYGQSSVTATMATGESGVSAGTTVYKADSPSFQLSVAVEDRPCVDSMSGQEFPNTVTVTFNGVVFRGCGKPLT
;
A
#
# COMPACT_ATOMS: atom_id res chain seq x y z
N MET A 1 -3.30 3.15 6.04
CA MET A 1 -3.61 2.30 4.87
C MET A 1 -3.78 0.89 5.36
N GLU A 2 -4.77 0.19 4.81
CA GLU A 2 -5.04 -1.22 5.09
C GLU A 2 -5.24 -1.98 3.76
N ILE A 3 -4.76 -3.22 3.69
CA ILE A 3 -4.92 -4.09 2.52
C ILE A 3 -5.49 -5.42 3.00
N VAL A 4 -6.71 -5.73 2.58
CA VAL A 4 -7.35 -7.02 2.84
C VAL A 4 -7.20 -7.88 1.60
N ARG A 5 -6.24 -8.82 1.64
CA ARG A 5 -5.89 -9.70 0.51
C ARG A 5 -7.13 -10.33 -0.13
N GLY A 6 -7.22 -10.27 -1.47
CA GLY A 6 -8.33 -10.82 -2.24
C GLY A 6 -9.63 -10.00 -2.23
N GLU A 7 -9.75 -8.95 -1.41
CA GLU A 7 -10.96 -8.12 -1.31
C GLU A 7 -10.72 -6.66 -1.70
N SER A 8 -10.02 -5.90 -0.86
CA SER A 8 -10.00 -4.45 -0.96
C SER A 8 -8.73 -3.79 -0.43
N ILE A 9 -8.45 -2.60 -0.96
CA ILE A 9 -7.44 -1.67 -0.46
C ILE A 9 -8.16 -0.45 0.11
N TYR A 10 -7.88 -0.13 1.37
CA TYR A 10 -8.33 1.10 2.02
C TYR A 10 -7.16 2.06 2.19
N PHE A 11 -7.17 3.13 1.38
CA PHE A 11 -6.12 4.13 1.36
C PHE A 11 -6.60 5.44 1.96
N LEU A 12 -5.99 5.83 3.08
CA LEU A 12 -6.16 7.14 3.72
C LEU A 12 -4.91 7.97 3.44
N PHE A 13 -5.11 9.21 3.02
CA PHE A 13 -4.05 10.17 2.73
C PHE A 13 -4.45 11.58 3.21
N ASP A 14 -3.56 12.56 3.01
CA ASP A 14 -3.73 13.93 3.51
C ASP A 14 -4.01 13.99 5.01
N TYR A 15 -3.23 13.24 5.78
CA TYR A 15 -3.41 13.10 7.23
C TYR A 15 -4.80 12.59 7.64
N GLY A 16 -5.41 11.74 6.80
CA GLY A 16 -6.72 11.14 7.04
C GLY A 16 -7.90 11.99 6.59
N GLN A 17 -7.67 13.13 5.95
CA GLN A 17 -8.74 13.97 5.39
C GLN A 17 -9.30 13.41 4.08
N SER A 18 -8.53 12.59 3.38
CA SER A 18 -8.90 12.00 2.10
C SER A 18 -8.83 10.47 2.16
N SER A 19 -9.79 9.79 1.52
CA SER A 19 -9.82 8.33 1.47
C SER A 19 -10.29 7.77 0.14
N VAL A 20 -9.73 6.63 -0.26
CA VAL A 20 -10.22 5.81 -1.38
C VAL A 20 -10.31 4.36 -0.94
N THR A 21 -11.42 3.71 -1.27
CA THR A 21 -11.57 2.25 -1.21
C THR A 21 -11.55 1.71 -2.62
N ALA A 22 -10.71 0.72 -2.87
CA ALA A 22 -10.56 0.13 -4.19
C ALA A 22 -10.64 -1.40 -4.11
N THR A 23 -11.36 -2.02 -5.05
CA THR A 23 -11.36 -3.47 -5.23
C THR A 23 -10.08 -3.86 -5.96
N MET A 24 -9.38 -4.88 -5.46
CA MET A 24 -8.15 -5.34 -6.12
C MET A 24 -8.45 -5.95 -7.49
N ALA A 25 -7.57 -5.68 -8.44
CA ALA A 25 -7.60 -6.35 -9.74
C ALA A 25 -7.27 -7.83 -9.53
N THR A 26 -8.15 -8.72 -9.99
CA THR A 26 -7.92 -10.17 -9.91
C THR A 26 -6.65 -10.56 -10.65
N GLY A 27 -5.69 -11.18 -9.96
CA GLY A 27 -4.47 -11.74 -10.56
C GLY A 27 -3.26 -10.81 -10.61
N GLU A 28 -3.34 -9.57 -10.12
CA GLU A 28 -2.22 -8.61 -10.17
C GLU A 28 -1.36 -8.54 -8.90
N SER A 29 -1.44 -9.54 -8.03
CA SER A 29 -0.46 -9.70 -6.95
C SER A 29 0.80 -10.38 -7.48
N GLY A 30 1.73 -9.59 -8.02
CA GLY A 30 3.05 -10.07 -8.41
C GLY A 30 3.99 -10.10 -7.21
N VAL A 31 4.62 -11.25 -6.95
CA VAL A 31 5.77 -11.34 -6.04
C VAL A 31 7.02 -11.32 -6.91
N SER A 32 7.84 -10.29 -6.77
CA SER A 32 9.15 -10.21 -7.44
C SER A 32 10.20 -9.76 -6.44
N ALA A 33 11.26 -10.54 -6.28
CA ALA A 33 12.43 -10.20 -5.46
C ALA A 33 12.11 -9.69 -4.02
N GLY A 34 11.18 -10.33 -3.31
CA GLY A 34 10.80 -9.92 -1.94
C GLY A 34 9.89 -8.68 -1.87
N THR A 35 9.32 -8.28 -3.01
CA THR A 35 8.30 -7.24 -3.11
C THR A 35 6.98 -7.87 -3.53
N THR A 36 5.92 -7.59 -2.78
CA THR A 36 4.55 -7.88 -3.17
C THR A 36 3.89 -6.61 -3.70
N VAL A 37 3.40 -6.64 -4.93
CA VAL A 37 2.69 -5.49 -5.52
C VAL A 37 1.20 -5.78 -5.55
N TYR A 38 0.39 -4.88 -5.01
CA TYR A 38 -1.07 -4.90 -5.11
C TYR A 38 -1.50 -3.78 -6.05
N LYS A 39 -2.43 -4.09 -6.95
CA LYS A 39 -3.00 -3.08 -7.84
C LYS A 39 -4.51 -3.05 -7.72
N ALA A 40 -5.04 -1.85 -7.85
CA ALA A 40 -6.45 -1.61 -8.02
C ALA A 40 -6.62 -0.57 -9.13
N ASP A 41 -7.18 -1.03 -10.24
CA ASP A 41 -7.50 -0.18 -11.37
C ASP A 41 -8.99 0.12 -11.37
N SER A 42 -9.33 1.39 -11.52
CA SER A 42 -10.70 1.84 -11.74
C SER A 42 -10.73 2.84 -12.90
N PRO A 43 -11.90 3.12 -13.50
CA PRO A 43 -12.01 4.15 -14.53
C PRO A 43 -11.64 5.57 -14.04
N SER A 44 -11.66 5.82 -12.73
CA SER A 44 -11.46 7.16 -12.14
C SER A 44 -10.10 7.36 -11.47
N PHE A 45 -9.38 6.29 -11.17
CA PHE A 45 -8.06 6.35 -10.55
C PHE A 45 -7.25 5.08 -10.77
N GLN A 46 -5.92 5.24 -10.67
CA GLN A 46 -4.96 4.16 -10.64
C GLN A 46 -4.30 4.08 -9.27
N LEU A 47 -4.29 2.90 -8.66
CA LEU A 47 -3.65 2.64 -7.37
C LEU A 47 -2.72 1.42 -7.47
N SER A 48 -1.47 1.61 -7.07
CA SER A 48 -0.50 0.54 -6.92
C SER A 48 0.15 0.63 -5.54
N VAL A 49 0.32 -0.50 -4.87
CA VAL A 49 0.97 -0.60 -3.56
C VAL A 49 2.05 -1.66 -3.61
N ALA A 50 3.30 -1.25 -3.49
CA ALA A 50 4.44 -2.14 -3.34
C ALA A 50 4.77 -2.30 -1.85
N VAL A 51 4.82 -3.55 -1.38
CA VAL A 51 5.22 -3.92 -0.03
C VAL A 51 6.52 -4.71 -0.14
N GLU A 52 7.60 -4.12 0.35
CA GLU A 52 8.93 -4.72 0.38
C GLU A 52 9.20 -5.35 1.75
N ASP A 53 9.77 -6.56 1.78
CA ASP A 53 10.29 -7.21 2.98
C ASP A 53 11.61 -6.55 3.45
N ARG A 54 11.51 -5.25 3.78
CA ARG A 54 12.61 -4.39 4.18
C ARG A 54 12.22 -3.56 5.41
N PRO A 55 13.00 -3.59 6.50
CA PRO A 55 12.74 -2.79 7.69
C PRO A 55 12.54 -1.30 7.38
N CYS A 56 11.58 -0.70 8.07
CA CYS A 56 11.21 0.70 7.95
C CYS A 56 11.09 1.30 9.34
N VAL A 57 11.76 2.44 9.57
CA VAL A 57 11.65 3.19 10.82
C VAL A 57 10.72 4.37 10.55
N ASP A 58 9.62 4.43 11.29
CA ASP A 58 8.71 5.58 11.22
C ASP A 58 9.41 6.81 11.79
N SER A 59 9.65 7.82 10.96
CA SER A 59 10.35 9.03 11.36
C SER A 59 9.59 9.88 12.39
N MET A 60 8.28 9.66 12.54
CA MET A 60 7.46 10.41 13.49
C MET A 60 7.50 9.80 14.91
N SER A 61 7.53 8.47 15.01
CA SER A 61 7.51 7.75 16.30
C SER A 61 8.83 7.08 16.68
N GLY A 62 9.74 6.87 15.72
CA GLY A 62 10.93 6.03 15.87
C GLY A 62 10.63 4.53 15.87
N GLN A 63 9.37 4.12 15.67
CA GLN A 63 8.99 2.72 15.72
C GLN A 63 9.48 1.96 14.48
N GLU A 64 10.01 0.76 14.70
CA GLU A 64 10.39 -0.15 13.64
C GLU A 64 9.21 -0.98 13.14
N PHE A 65 9.16 -1.16 11.82
CA PHE A 65 8.19 -1.98 11.12
C PHE A 65 8.93 -2.94 10.17
N PRO A 66 8.40 -4.14 9.93
CA PRO A 66 9.06 -5.14 9.11
C PRO A 66 9.07 -4.80 7.62
N ASN A 67 8.14 -3.96 7.16
CA ASN A 67 7.96 -3.70 5.74
C ASN A 67 8.07 -2.21 5.38
N THR A 68 8.68 -1.95 4.23
CA THR A 68 8.63 -0.66 3.54
C THR A 68 7.46 -0.71 2.56
N VAL A 69 6.62 0.32 2.58
CA VAL A 69 5.44 0.43 1.73
C VAL A 69 5.58 1.63 0.83
N THR A 70 5.41 1.42 -0.48
CA THR A 70 5.30 2.49 -1.47
C THR A 70 3.92 2.43 -2.10
N VAL A 71 3.16 3.52 -2.00
CA VAL A 71 1.85 3.69 -2.65
C VAL A 71 2.00 4.66 -3.81
N THR A 72 1.55 4.28 -4.99
CA THR A 72 1.42 5.16 -6.14
C THR A 72 -0.06 5.35 -6.43
N PHE A 73 -0.56 6.58 -6.24
CA PHE A 73 -1.95 6.95 -6.50
C PHE A 73 -2.00 8.06 -7.54
N ASN A 74 -2.57 7.78 -8.71
CA ASN A 74 -2.62 8.71 -9.85
C ASN A 74 -1.25 9.37 -10.17
N GLY A 75 -0.17 8.58 -10.07
CA GLY A 75 1.21 9.03 -10.31
C GLY A 75 1.89 9.72 -9.12
N VAL A 76 1.15 10.05 -8.05
CA VAL A 76 1.72 10.57 -6.79
C VAL A 76 2.25 9.41 -5.96
N VAL A 77 3.49 9.53 -5.48
CA VAL A 77 4.17 8.49 -4.71
C VAL A 77 4.20 8.86 -3.23
N PHE A 78 3.69 7.95 -2.40
CA PHE A 78 3.74 8.00 -0.95
C PHE A 78 4.63 6.86 -0.45
N ARG A 79 5.47 7.13 0.54
CA ARG A 79 6.33 6.14 1.18
C ARG A 79 6.02 6.07 2.66
N GLY A 80 5.95 4.87 3.20
CA GLY A 80 5.67 4.64 4.61
C GLY A 80 6.11 3.28 5.08
N CYS A 81 5.80 3.00 6.34
CA CYS A 81 6.09 1.73 6.98
C CYS A 81 4.81 0.88 7.08
N GLY A 82 4.95 -0.44 7.06
CA GLY A 82 3.83 -1.37 7.09
C GLY A 82 4.10 -2.64 7.90
N LYS A 83 3.03 -3.32 8.29
CA LYS A 83 3.05 -4.64 8.92
C LYS A 83 1.88 -5.48 8.40
N PRO A 84 1.99 -6.82 8.43
CA PRO A 84 0.85 -7.70 8.16
C PRO A 84 -0.31 -7.46 9.14
N LEU A 85 -1.54 -7.66 8.67
CA LEU A 85 -2.72 -7.73 9.53
C LEU A 85 -2.74 -9.11 10.20
N THR A 86 -2.84 -9.14 11.52
CA THR A 86 -2.95 -10.35 12.36
C THR A 86 -4.34 -10.46 12.93
#